data_AF-A0A2E4RCV3-F1
#
_entry.id   AF-A0A2E4RCV3-F1
#
_cell.length_a   1.000
_cell.length_b   1.000
_cell.length_c   1.000
_cell.angle_alpha   90.00
_cell.angle_beta   90.00
_cell.angle_gamma   90.00
#
_symmetry.space_group_name_H-M   'P 1'
#
loop_
_entity.id
_entity.type
_entity.pdbx_description
1 polymer ?
#
loop_
_entity_poly.entity_id
_entity_poly.type
_entity_poly.pdbx_seq_one_letter_code
_entity_poly.pdbx_strand_id
1 'polypeptide(L)'
;MTHVPTTLTDADREQKGRCSPEETNKIIGLIVSYFVRRNLTGVPATNRLDPLFVELIRRCEERISAEDEALTYDFVRNLILNVPRGDQPSSDQDMRNALMGPIYRENSGLARYLLCHYAETRATDERQVDFWRRTDKGRFLWTIEHVLPQGTPLKSAWVQMLAEGNQEKAADIQDEYKDMLGNLTLSAYNSNLSDASFEKKQSKSKVVLDGEDAYIGYLNGMVLNSLEYEVDGELFSLATAKEWNELHIHARTGVLIESIMKAFPI
;
A
#
# COMPACT_ATOMS: atom_id res chain seq x y z
N MET A 1 10.68 -27.63 -3.41
CA MET A 1 9.38 -28.09 -2.87
C MET A 1 9.51 -28.14 -1.36
N THR A 2 9.31 -27.01 -0.71
CA THR A 2 9.25 -26.88 0.74
C THR A 2 7.80 -27.06 1.15
N HIS A 3 7.53 -28.13 1.89
CA HIS A 3 6.23 -28.42 2.47
C HIS A 3 5.79 -27.23 3.34
N VAL A 4 4.76 -26.53 2.89
CA VAL A 4 3.94 -25.69 3.78
C VAL A 4 3.08 -26.68 4.57
N PRO A 5 3.06 -26.63 5.92
CA PRO A 5 2.14 -27.42 6.71
C PRO A 5 0.72 -26.86 6.51
N THR A 6 -0.01 -27.42 5.55
CA THR A 6 -1.46 -27.32 5.44
C THR A 6 -2.11 -28.17 6.53
N THR A 7 -2.13 -27.68 7.77
CA THR A 7 -3.07 -28.12 8.82
C THR A 7 -3.06 -27.13 9.98
N LEU A 8 -3.73 -26.00 9.81
CA LEU A 8 -4.27 -25.17 10.90
C LEU A 8 -5.65 -24.67 10.45
N THR A 9 -6.52 -25.65 10.25
CA THR A 9 -7.90 -25.71 10.78
C THR A 9 -8.61 -24.39 11.10
N ASP A 10 -8.80 -23.50 10.11
CA ASP A 10 -9.90 -22.53 10.17
C ASP A 10 -11.27 -23.24 10.20
N ALA A 11 -11.35 -24.42 9.56
CA ALA A 11 -12.57 -25.24 9.51
C ALA A 11 -12.95 -25.95 10.83
N ASP A 12 -12.01 -26.27 11.74
CA ASP A 12 -12.35 -27.01 12.98
C ASP A 12 -12.77 -26.09 14.14
N ARG A 13 -12.49 -24.78 14.05
CA ARG A 13 -12.79 -23.81 15.12
C ARG A 13 -14.16 -23.14 14.95
N GLU A 14 -14.61 -22.91 13.71
CA GLU A 14 -16.01 -22.50 13.42
C GLU A 14 -17.02 -23.56 13.91
N GLN A 15 -16.65 -24.84 13.84
CA GLN A 15 -17.53 -25.95 14.22
C GLN A 15 -17.81 -26.07 15.73
N LYS A 16 -17.08 -25.35 16.60
CA LYS A 16 -17.27 -25.38 18.07
C LYS A 16 -17.82 -24.09 18.67
N GLY A 17 -18.13 -23.07 17.87
CA GLY A 17 -18.73 -21.81 18.38
C GLY A 17 -17.82 -20.98 19.30
N ARG A 18 -16.49 -21.19 19.23
CA ARG A 18 -15.50 -20.59 20.16
C ARG A 18 -15.04 -19.19 19.78
N CYS A 19 -15.38 -18.73 18.58
CA CYS A 19 -15.22 -17.37 18.09
C CYS A 19 -16.29 -17.16 17.02
N SER A 20 -17.03 -16.05 17.06
CA SER A 20 -18.03 -15.77 16.03
C SER A 20 -17.33 -15.34 14.72
N PRO A 21 -17.95 -15.55 13.54
CA PRO A 21 -17.38 -15.07 12.28
C PRO A 21 -17.10 -13.56 12.27
N GLU A 22 -17.94 -12.76 12.94
CA GLU A 22 -17.74 -11.32 13.07
C GLU A 22 -16.48 -10.99 13.87
N GLU A 23 -16.29 -11.64 15.03
CA GLU A 23 -15.11 -11.45 15.86
C GLU A 23 -13.84 -11.96 15.17
N THR A 24 -13.93 -13.09 14.46
CA THR A 24 -12.84 -13.62 13.62
C THR A 24 -12.41 -12.58 12.58
N ASN A 25 -13.35 -11.96 11.87
CA ASN A 25 -13.03 -10.93 10.88
C ASN A 25 -12.38 -9.69 11.51
N LYS A 26 -12.86 -9.23 12.67
CA LYS A 26 -12.25 -8.11 13.39
C LYS A 26 -10.83 -8.45 13.86
N ILE A 27 -10.60 -9.67 14.36
CA ILE A 27 -9.27 -10.15 14.79
C ILE A 27 -8.31 -10.24 13.60
N ILE A 28 -8.76 -10.77 12.46
CA ILE A 28 -7.96 -10.80 11.23
C ILE A 28 -7.60 -9.37 10.81
N GLY A 29 -8.58 -8.45 10.82
CA GLY A 29 -8.33 -7.03 10.51
C GLY A 29 -7.32 -6.37 11.45
N LEU A 30 -7.37 -6.69 12.75
CA LEU A 30 -6.38 -6.24 13.74
C LEU A 30 -4.98 -6.76 13.44
N ILE A 31 -4.84 -8.06 13.13
CA ILE A 31 -3.56 -8.69 12.82
C ILE A 31 -2.97 -8.08 11.53
N VAL A 32 -3.81 -7.87 10.50
CA VAL A 32 -3.39 -7.20 9.27
C VAL A 32 -2.90 -5.78 9.57
N SER A 33 -3.65 -5.01 10.36
CA SER A 33 -3.29 -3.63 10.74
C SER A 33 -1.98 -3.58 11.54
N TYR A 34 -1.79 -4.52 12.47
CA TYR A 34 -0.54 -4.70 13.21
C TYR A 34 0.63 -4.93 12.25
N PHE A 35 0.50 -5.86 11.28
CA PHE A 35 1.60 -6.16 10.37
C PHE A 35 1.87 -5.04 9.37
N VAL A 36 0.85 -4.31 8.89
CA VAL A 36 1.06 -3.12 8.07
C VAL A 36 1.89 -2.09 8.84
N ARG A 37 1.46 -1.77 10.06
CA ARG A 37 2.15 -0.81 10.93
C ARG A 37 3.58 -1.25 11.26
N ARG A 38 3.76 -2.51 11.62
CA ARG A 38 5.07 -3.08 11.92
C ARG A 38 6.00 -3.08 10.70
N ASN A 39 5.49 -3.34 9.50
CA ASN A 39 6.29 -3.30 8.26
C ASN A 39 6.63 -1.86 7.83
N LEU A 40 5.81 -0.87 8.22
CA LEU A 40 6.12 0.55 8.02
C LEU A 40 7.18 1.05 8.99
N THR A 41 7.05 0.74 10.28
CA THR A 41 7.89 1.38 11.31
C THR A 41 9.04 0.50 11.80
N GLY A 42 9.08 -0.78 11.44
CA GLY A 42 10.05 -1.73 11.95
C GLY A 42 9.87 -2.06 13.44
N VAL A 43 8.74 -1.68 14.04
CA VAL A 43 8.45 -1.84 15.47
C VAL A 43 7.21 -2.73 15.66
N PRO A 44 7.31 -3.81 16.44
CA PRO A 44 8.52 -4.30 17.09
C PRO A 44 9.55 -4.91 16.12
N ALA A 45 10.79 -5.05 16.62
CA ALA A 45 11.91 -5.61 15.87
C ALA A 45 11.62 -7.05 15.39
N THR A 46 12.17 -7.46 14.25
CA THR A 46 11.83 -8.74 13.60
C THR A 46 12.00 -9.95 14.51
N ASN A 47 13.07 -9.98 15.29
CA ASN A 47 13.37 -11.07 16.23
C ASN A 47 12.43 -11.15 17.44
N ARG A 48 11.54 -10.16 17.62
CA ARG A 48 10.53 -10.14 18.68
C ARG A 48 9.19 -10.71 18.21
N LEU A 49 8.95 -10.81 16.90
CA LEU A 49 7.65 -11.23 16.37
C LEU A 49 7.28 -12.65 16.80
N ASP A 50 8.16 -13.63 16.59
CA ASP A 50 7.83 -15.03 16.91
C ASP A 50 7.52 -15.22 18.41
N PRO A 51 8.33 -14.71 19.37
CA PRO A 51 7.98 -14.78 20.79
C PRO A 51 6.63 -14.14 21.12
N LEU A 52 6.33 -12.96 20.55
CA LEU A 52 5.08 -12.25 20.83
C LEU A 52 3.86 -13.02 20.33
N PHE A 53 3.92 -13.58 19.12
CA PHE A 53 2.80 -14.33 18.55
C PHE A 53 2.63 -15.72 19.17
N VAL A 54 3.73 -16.38 19.58
CA VAL A 54 3.64 -17.63 20.36
C VAL A 54 2.92 -17.37 21.69
N GLU A 55 3.27 -16.29 22.39
CA GLU A 55 2.58 -15.91 23.63
C GLU A 55 1.12 -15.53 23.37
N LEU A 56 0.83 -14.76 22.31
CA LEU A 56 -0.54 -14.42 21.92
C LEU A 56 -1.40 -15.68 21.71
N ILE A 57 -0.90 -16.64 20.93
CA ILE A 57 -1.61 -17.90 20.66
C ILE A 57 -1.83 -18.67 21.95
N ARG A 58 -0.80 -18.79 22.80
CA ARG A 58 -0.88 -19.46 24.09
C ARG A 58 -1.99 -18.87 24.97
N ARG A 59 -2.07 -17.54 25.06
CA ARG A 59 -3.10 -16.83 25.83
C ARG A 59 -4.51 -17.02 25.25
N CYS A 60 -4.64 -17.05 23.92
CA CYS A 60 -5.91 -17.38 23.26
C CYS A 60 -6.34 -18.83 23.53
N GLU A 61 -5.41 -19.78 23.53
CA GLU A 61 -5.70 -21.19 23.83
C GLU A 61 -6.07 -21.41 25.29
N GLU A 62 -5.40 -20.72 26.22
CA GLU A 62 -5.76 -20.70 27.64
C GLU A 62 -7.19 -20.20 27.85
N ARG A 63 -7.54 -19.06 27.23
CA ARG A 63 -8.89 -18.47 27.28
C ARG A 63 -9.96 -19.47 26.84
N ILE A 64 -9.71 -20.12 25.69
CA ILE A 64 -10.63 -21.11 25.11
C ILE A 64 -10.74 -22.37 25.98
N SER A 65 -9.68 -22.76 26.69
CA SER A 65 -9.60 -24.05 27.40
C SER A 65 -10.00 -23.97 28.87
N ALA A 66 -9.63 -22.89 29.56
CA ALA A 66 -9.81 -22.74 31.00
C ALA A 66 -11.19 -22.18 31.37
N GLU A 67 -11.79 -21.39 30.49
CA GLU A 67 -13.00 -20.61 30.81
C GLU A 67 -14.21 -20.98 29.93
N ASP A 68 -14.01 -21.80 28.88
CA ASP A 68 -15.01 -22.05 27.80
C ASP A 68 -15.62 -20.75 27.25
N GLU A 69 -14.89 -19.63 27.40
CA GLU A 69 -15.32 -18.32 26.98
C GLU A 69 -14.89 -18.07 25.53
N ALA A 70 -15.77 -17.42 24.78
CA ALA A 70 -15.51 -17.08 23.40
C ALA A 70 -14.32 -16.11 23.27
N LEU A 71 -13.52 -16.29 22.22
CA LEU A 71 -12.49 -15.34 21.84
C LEU A 71 -13.16 -14.09 21.26
N THR A 72 -12.73 -12.91 21.71
CA THR A 72 -13.22 -11.61 21.25
C THR A 72 -12.08 -10.75 20.73
N TYR A 73 -12.41 -9.82 19.84
CA TYR A 73 -11.55 -8.77 19.32
C TYR A 73 -10.90 -7.99 20.46
N ASP A 74 -11.68 -7.56 21.46
CA ASP A 74 -11.16 -6.76 22.57
C ASP A 74 -10.12 -7.52 23.40
N PHE A 75 -10.30 -8.83 23.59
CA PHE A 75 -9.32 -9.67 24.28
C PHE A 75 -7.99 -9.73 23.50
N VAL A 76 -8.05 -10.06 22.20
CA VAL A 76 -6.85 -10.14 21.35
C VAL A 76 -6.17 -8.78 21.21
N ARG A 77 -6.95 -7.71 21.05
CA ARG A 77 -6.47 -6.33 21.01
C ARG A 77 -5.75 -5.95 22.29
N ASN A 78 -6.33 -6.28 23.45
CA ASN A 78 -5.68 -6.00 24.73
C ASN A 78 -4.33 -6.71 24.84
N LEU A 79 -4.23 -7.98 24.41
CA LEU A 79 -2.98 -8.73 24.42
C LEU A 79 -1.91 -8.11 23.51
N ILE A 80 -2.28 -7.67 22.30
CA ILE A 80 -1.36 -7.05 21.35
C ILE A 80 -0.86 -5.68 21.84
N LEU A 81 -1.73 -4.89 22.47
CA LEU A 81 -1.38 -3.53 22.93
C LEU A 81 -0.64 -3.51 24.27
N ASN A 82 -0.86 -4.50 25.14
CA ASN A 82 -0.27 -4.55 26.49
C ASN A 82 0.93 -5.50 26.60
N VAL A 83 1.66 -5.68 25.50
CA VAL A 83 2.95 -6.39 25.50
C VAL A 83 4.02 -5.59 26.29
N PRO A 84 5.12 -6.24 26.71
CA PRO A 84 6.20 -5.56 27.43
C PRO A 84 6.67 -4.28 26.73
N ARG A 85 7.11 -3.31 27.53
CA ARG A 85 7.59 -2.01 27.02
C ARG A 85 8.70 -2.22 25.99
N GLY A 86 8.54 -1.60 24.82
CA GLY A 86 9.46 -1.72 23.68
C GLY A 86 9.02 -2.72 22.61
N ASP A 87 8.08 -3.63 22.93
CA ASP A 87 7.49 -4.55 21.95
C ASP A 87 6.12 -4.06 21.43
N GLN A 88 5.62 -2.96 21.99
CA GLN A 88 4.33 -2.38 21.64
C GLN A 88 4.34 -1.89 20.18
N PRO A 89 3.21 -2.01 19.46
CA PRO A 89 3.06 -1.39 18.16
C PRO A 89 3.38 0.11 18.22
N SER A 90 3.94 0.64 17.13
CA SER A 90 4.27 2.05 17.01
C SER A 90 3.04 2.96 17.08
N SER A 91 3.23 4.23 17.43
CA SER A 91 2.12 5.18 17.53
C SER A 91 1.53 5.54 16.16
N ASP A 92 0.33 6.10 16.14
CA ASP A 92 -0.24 6.66 14.90
C ASP A 92 0.62 7.74 14.29
N GLN A 93 1.34 8.52 15.11
CA GLN A 93 2.27 9.51 14.62
C GLN A 93 3.47 8.87 13.91
N ASP A 94 4.01 7.79 14.47
CA ASP A 94 5.13 7.06 13.85
C ASP A 94 4.71 6.42 12.52
N MET A 95 3.50 5.85 12.47
CA MET A 95 2.95 5.29 11.23
C MET A 95 2.75 6.38 10.17
N ARG A 96 2.19 7.55 10.54
CA ARG A 96 2.08 8.70 9.62
C ARG A 96 3.45 9.15 9.12
N ASN A 97 4.43 9.28 10.00
CA ASN A 97 5.79 9.69 9.64
C ASN A 97 6.44 8.70 8.66
N ALA A 98 6.28 7.39 8.90
CA ALA A 98 6.79 6.37 8.00
C ALA A 98 6.13 6.43 6.61
N LEU A 99 4.81 6.67 6.55
CA LEU A 99 4.11 6.81 5.27
C LEU A 99 4.46 8.09 4.51
N MET A 100 4.89 9.15 5.21
CA MET A 100 5.42 10.37 4.59
C MET A 100 6.82 10.18 3.98
N GLY A 101 7.53 9.10 4.36
CA GLY A 101 8.87 8.80 3.88
C GLY A 101 8.92 8.11 2.51
N PRO A 102 10.11 7.68 2.07
CA PRO A 102 10.36 7.03 0.78
C PRO A 102 9.94 5.55 0.79
N ILE A 103 8.64 5.27 1.01
CA ILE A 103 8.11 3.92 1.23
C ILE A 103 8.49 2.90 0.14
N TYR A 104 8.64 3.32 -1.12
CA TYR A 104 9.05 2.40 -2.17
C TYR A 104 10.48 1.89 -1.98
N ARG A 105 11.39 2.78 -1.55
CA ARG A 105 12.80 2.47 -1.28
C ARG A 105 12.94 1.54 -0.08
N GLU A 106 12.15 1.81 0.95
CA GLU A 106 12.20 1.06 2.21
C GLU A 106 11.51 -0.31 2.09
N ASN A 107 10.33 -0.35 1.46
CA ASN A 107 9.54 -1.57 1.33
C ASN A 107 8.57 -1.50 0.13
N SER A 108 9.09 -1.73 -1.07
CA SER A 108 8.29 -1.74 -2.32
C SER A 108 7.13 -2.74 -2.31
N GLY A 109 7.28 -3.87 -1.59
CA GLY A 109 6.21 -4.85 -1.42
C GLY A 109 5.03 -4.29 -0.62
N LEU A 110 5.32 -3.62 0.50
CA LEU A 110 4.31 -2.95 1.31
C LEU A 110 3.69 -1.75 0.59
N ALA A 111 4.51 -0.94 -0.07
CA ALA A 111 4.01 0.16 -0.91
C ALA A 111 2.98 -0.36 -1.93
N ARG A 112 3.27 -1.49 -2.57
CA ARG A 112 2.36 -2.11 -3.55
C ARG A 112 1.09 -2.60 -2.87
N TYR A 113 1.21 -3.29 -1.74
CA TYR A 113 0.07 -3.78 -0.98
C TYR A 113 -0.88 -2.63 -0.60
N LEU A 114 -0.35 -1.51 -0.10
CA LEU A 114 -1.15 -0.35 0.29
C LEU A 114 -1.88 0.30 -0.91
N LEU A 115 -1.21 0.41 -2.05
CA LEU A 115 -1.82 0.91 -3.29
C LEU A 115 -2.92 -0.03 -3.81
N CYS A 116 -2.69 -1.34 -3.80
CA CYS A 116 -3.68 -2.34 -4.17
C CYS A 116 -4.89 -2.26 -3.24
N HIS A 117 -4.67 -2.24 -1.92
CA HIS A 117 -5.74 -2.14 -0.92
C HIS A 117 -6.57 -0.87 -1.12
N TYR A 118 -5.92 0.29 -1.35
CA TYR A 118 -6.61 1.54 -1.63
C TYR A 118 -7.51 1.44 -2.87
N ALA A 119 -7.01 0.84 -3.95
CA ALA A 119 -7.74 0.70 -5.20
C ALA A 119 -8.89 -0.33 -5.10
N GLU A 120 -8.65 -1.48 -4.49
CA GLU A 120 -9.63 -2.58 -4.34
C GLU A 120 -10.83 -2.16 -3.49
N THR A 121 -10.61 -1.45 -2.39
CA THR A 121 -11.69 -1.00 -1.48
C THR A 121 -12.58 0.10 -2.06
N ARG A 122 -12.26 0.62 -3.25
CA ARG A 122 -12.94 1.74 -3.91
C ARG A 122 -13.31 1.43 -5.36
N ALA A 123 -12.99 0.23 -5.85
CA ALA A 123 -13.42 -0.22 -7.15
C ALA A 123 -14.91 -0.54 -7.12
N THR A 124 -15.63 -0.22 -8.20
CA THR A 124 -16.97 -0.76 -8.42
C THR A 124 -16.87 -2.13 -9.07
N ASP A 125 -17.94 -2.92 -9.03
CA ASP A 125 -17.99 -4.24 -9.68
C ASP A 125 -17.66 -4.15 -11.17
N GLU A 126 -18.02 -3.05 -11.84
CA GLU A 126 -17.73 -2.80 -13.26
C GLU A 126 -16.28 -2.40 -13.54
N ARG A 127 -15.51 -2.02 -12.51
CA ARG A 127 -14.11 -1.56 -12.63
C ARG A 127 -13.15 -2.40 -11.82
N GLN A 128 -13.58 -3.58 -11.35
CA GLN A 128 -12.73 -4.45 -10.56
C GLN A 128 -11.57 -5.00 -11.41
N VAL A 129 -10.36 -4.81 -10.90
CA VAL A 129 -9.13 -5.29 -11.52
C VAL A 129 -8.48 -6.27 -10.55
N ASP A 130 -8.10 -7.45 -11.05
CA ASP A 130 -7.24 -8.36 -10.30
C ASP A 130 -5.80 -7.85 -10.31
N PHE A 131 -5.44 -7.05 -9.29
CA PHE A 131 -4.07 -6.58 -9.11
C PHE A 131 -3.12 -7.72 -8.77
N TRP A 132 -3.59 -8.86 -8.26
CA TRP A 132 -2.74 -10.00 -7.88
C TRP A 132 -2.47 -10.96 -9.04
N ARG A 133 -3.15 -10.76 -10.18
CA ARG A 133 -2.90 -11.49 -11.43
C ARG A 133 -1.42 -11.52 -11.78
N ARG A 134 -0.94 -12.72 -12.09
CA ARG A 134 0.43 -12.95 -12.54
C ARG A 134 0.46 -13.28 -14.03
N THR A 135 1.54 -12.87 -14.67
CA THR A 135 1.94 -13.32 -16.01
C THR A 135 2.37 -14.79 -15.96
N ASP A 136 2.45 -15.44 -17.12
CA ASP A 136 2.93 -16.84 -17.24
C ASP A 136 4.35 -17.03 -16.69
N LYS A 137 5.12 -15.95 -16.59
CA LYS A 137 6.46 -15.92 -16.00
C LYS A 137 6.45 -15.72 -14.47
N GLY A 138 5.29 -15.79 -13.83
CA GLY A 138 5.11 -15.67 -12.38
C GLY A 138 5.23 -14.25 -11.82
N ARG A 139 5.43 -13.23 -12.65
CA ARG A 139 5.49 -11.82 -12.21
C ARG A 139 4.11 -11.20 -12.14
N PHE A 140 3.87 -10.28 -11.20
CA PHE A 140 2.65 -9.49 -11.18
C PHE A 140 2.46 -8.75 -12.50
N LEU A 141 1.24 -8.80 -13.05
CA LEU A 141 0.88 -8.01 -14.21
C LEU A 141 0.85 -6.54 -13.86
N TRP A 142 0.15 -6.19 -12.77
CA TRP A 142 0.10 -4.84 -12.22
C TRP A 142 1.29 -4.60 -11.29
N THR A 143 2.15 -3.67 -11.67
CA THR A 143 3.30 -3.25 -10.87
C THR A 143 3.17 -1.78 -10.47
N ILE A 144 3.97 -1.36 -9.49
CA ILE A 144 4.10 0.06 -9.15
C ILE A 144 4.66 0.80 -10.36
N GLU A 145 4.05 1.91 -10.73
CA GLU A 145 4.55 2.91 -11.67
C GLU A 145 4.95 4.17 -10.89
N HIS A 146 6.15 4.66 -11.17
CA HIS A 146 6.64 5.94 -10.66
C HIS A 146 6.19 7.06 -11.58
N VAL A 147 5.39 8.00 -11.07
CA VAL A 147 4.91 9.12 -11.88
C VAL A 147 6.09 10.00 -12.29
N LEU A 148 6.78 10.58 -11.31
CA LEU A 148 8.16 11.09 -11.43
C LEU A 148 9.12 9.89 -11.56
N PRO A 149 9.79 9.69 -12.71
CA PRO A 149 10.59 8.50 -12.97
C PRO A 149 11.81 8.38 -12.04
N GLN A 150 12.30 7.15 -11.87
CA GLN A 150 13.53 6.88 -11.12
C GLN A 150 14.82 6.98 -11.94
N GLY A 151 14.71 7.01 -13.27
CA GLY A 151 15.87 7.00 -14.18
C GLY A 151 16.77 8.21 -13.97
N THR A 152 18.09 7.98 -13.91
CA THR A 152 19.11 9.02 -13.80
C THR A 152 20.05 8.97 -15.00
N PRO A 153 20.40 10.12 -15.62
CA PRO A 153 19.83 11.45 -15.37
C PRO A 153 18.36 11.56 -15.80
N LEU A 154 17.60 12.48 -15.19
CA LEU A 154 16.26 12.82 -15.67
C LEU A 154 16.30 13.34 -17.11
N LYS A 155 15.27 13.01 -17.89
CA LYS A 155 15.07 13.57 -19.23
C LYS A 155 14.75 15.06 -19.16
N SER A 156 15.11 15.79 -20.22
CA SER A 156 14.90 17.24 -20.33
C SER A 156 13.48 17.70 -20.00
N ALA A 157 12.45 16.95 -20.41
CA ALA A 157 11.07 17.29 -20.10
C ALA A 157 10.77 17.31 -18.59
N TRP A 158 11.37 16.39 -17.83
CA TRP A 158 11.24 16.36 -16.37
C TRP A 158 12.09 17.43 -15.70
N VAL A 159 13.30 17.67 -16.21
CA VAL A 159 14.18 18.73 -15.69
C VAL A 159 13.55 20.11 -15.89
N GLN A 160 12.90 20.33 -17.04
CA GLN A 160 12.14 21.54 -17.32
C GLN A 160 10.94 21.68 -16.37
N MET A 161 10.20 20.59 -16.14
CA MET A 161 9.00 20.59 -15.29
C MET A 161 9.30 20.82 -13.81
N LEU A 162 10.38 20.23 -13.27
CA LEU A 162 10.70 20.30 -11.84
C LEU A 162 11.53 21.53 -11.47
N ALA A 163 12.37 22.00 -12.39
CA ALA A 163 13.42 22.95 -12.05
C ALA A 163 13.79 23.91 -13.19
N GLU A 164 12.88 24.14 -14.14
CA GLU A 164 13.05 25.11 -15.23
C GLU A 164 14.34 24.92 -16.04
N GLY A 165 14.80 23.67 -16.17
CA GLY A 165 16.04 23.32 -16.89
C GLY A 165 17.27 23.16 -16.00
N ASN A 166 17.19 23.43 -14.70
CA ASN A 166 18.28 23.18 -13.77
C ASN A 166 18.38 21.69 -13.40
N GLN A 167 19.40 21.03 -13.95
CA GLN A 167 19.64 19.59 -13.78
C GLN A 167 19.91 19.17 -12.33
N GLU A 168 20.66 19.96 -11.58
CA GLU A 168 21.06 19.64 -10.19
C GLU A 168 19.85 19.73 -9.27
N LYS A 169 19.11 20.85 -9.34
CA LYS A 169 17.87 21.03 -8.58
C LYS A 169 16.82 19.96 -8.91
N ALA A 170 16.69 19.58 -10.19
CA ALA A 170 15.78 18.50 -10.59
C ALA A 170 16.19 17.14 -10.01
N ALA A 171 17.50 16.87 -9.90
CA ALA A 171 18.00 15.64 -9.30
C ALA A 171 17.76 15.59 -7.79
N ASP A 172 17.89 16.71 -7.08
CA ASP A 172 17.57 16.81 -5.65
C ASP A 172 16.08 16.52 -5.40
N ILE A 173 15.19 17.17 -6.17
CA ILE A 173 13.74 16.90 -6.10
C ILE A 173 13.45 15.43 -6.46
N GLN A 174 14.12 14.87 -7.45
CA GLN A 174 13.95 13.46 -7.79
C GLN A 174 14.30 12.54 -6.63
N ASP A 175 15.44 12.75 -5.97
CA ASP A 175 15.89 11.84 -4.92
C ASP A 175 15.00 11.85 -3.68
N GLU A 176 14.47 13.03 -3.33
CA GLU A 176 13.58 13.23 -2.20
C GLU A 176 12.17 12.66 -2.47
N TYR A 177 11.59 12.93 -3.64
CA TYR A 177 10.16 12.70 -3.87
C TYR A 177 9.83 11.43 -4.68
N LYS A 178 10.77 10.85 -5.43
CA LYS A 178 10.45 9.73 -6.35
C LYS A 178 9.84 8.51 -5.63
N ASP A 179 10.28 8.22 -4.41
CA ASP A 179 9.89 7.01 -3.68
C ASP A 179 8.75 7.24 -2.67
N MET A 180 8.21 8.46 -2.61
CA MET A 180 7.06 8.81 -1.76
C MET A 180 5.76 8.22 -2.30
N LEU A 181 4.85 7.86 -1.40
CA LEU A 181 3.58 7.21 -1.74
C LEU A 181 2.74 7.99 -2.77
N GLY A 182 2.68 9.32 -2.65
CA GLY A 182 1.96 10.18 -3.59
C GLY A 182 2.53 10.18 -5.00
N ASN A 183 3.78 9.78 -5.20
CA ASN A 183 4.38 9.62 -6.53
C ASN A 183 4.11 8.25 -7.18
N LEU A 184 3.47 7.33 -6.46
CA LEU A 184 3.27 5.95 -6.91
C LEU A 184 1.83 5.73 -7.40
N THR A 185 1.69 4.99 -8.49
CA THR A 185 0.42 4.40 -8.94
C THR A 185 0.62 2.95 -9.36
N LEU A 186 -0.43 2.27 -9.82
CA LEU A 186 -0.35 0.91 -10.37
C LEU A 186 -0.49 0.94 -11.88
N SER A 187 0.25 0.10 -12.60
CA SER A 187 0.12 -0.03 -14.05
C SER A 187 0.43 -1.45 -14.51
N ALA A 188 -0.38 -1.99 -15.40
CA ALA A 188 -0.07 -3.22 -16.15
C ALA A 188 0.97 -2.99 -17.27
N TYR A 189 1.30 -1.73 -17.55
CA TYR A 189 2.14 -1.29 -18.66
C TYR A 189 3.24 -0.34 -18.20
N ASN A 190 3.77 -0.54 -16.99
CA ASN A 190 4.85 0.29 -16.43
C ASN A 190 6.02 0.41 -17.44
N SER A 191 6.45 -0.70 -18.03
CA SER A 191 7.52 -0.68 -19.05
C SER A 191 7.27 0.26 -20.24
N ASN A 192 5.99 0.50 -20.59
CA ASN A 192 5.62 1.39 -21.69
C ASN A 192 5.57 2.86 -21.23
N LEU A 193 5.36 3.13 -19.94
CA LEU A 193 5.34 4.47 -19.37
C LEU A 193 6.76 4.92 -19.00
N SER A 194 7.49 4.10 -18.22
CA SER A 194 8.92 4.23 -17.94
C SER A 194 9.34 5.67 -17.59
N ASP A 195 10.23 6.27 -18.36
CA ASP A 195 10.77 7.61 -18.20
C ASP A 195 10.13 8.64 -19.17
N ALA A 196 8.96 8.33 -19.73
CA ALA A 196 8.21 9.27 -20.56
C ALA A 196 7.87 10.55 -19.78
N SER A 197 7.65 11.66 -20.52
CA SER A 197 7.16 12.91 -19.93
C SER A 197 5.81 12.68 -19.21
N PHE A 198 5.53 13.50 -18.21
CA PHE A 198 4.26 13.44 -17.48
C PHE A 198 3.05 13.47 -18.41
N GLU A 199 3.01 14.43 -19.34
CA GLU A 199 1.96 14.55 -20.36
C GLU A 199 1.76 13.25 -21.13
N LYS A 200 2.84 12.60 -21.59
CA LYS A 200 2.76 11.33 -22.33
C LYS A 200 2.30 10.17 -21.46
N LYS A 201 2.62 10.17 -20.16
CA LYS A 201 2.10 9.16 -19.22
C LYS A 201 0.62 9.37 -18.94
N GLN A 202 0.18 10.62 -18.87
CA GLN A 202 -1.21 10.99 -18.65
C GLN A 202 -2.08 10.71 -19.89
N SER A 203 -1.71 11.26 -21.04
CA SER A 203 -2.49 11.32 -22.29
C SER A 203 -2.58 10.02 -23.07
N LYS A 204 -1.92 8.96 -22.61
CA LYS A 204 -1.96 7.69 -23.33
C LYS A 204 -3.40 7.17 -23.28
N SER A 205 -3.94 6.85 -24.46
CA SER A 205 -5.37 6.54 -24.57
C SER A 205 -5.65 5.29 -25.38
N LYS A 206 -4.68 4.74 -26.11
CA LYS A 206 -4.91 3.54 -26.92
C LYS A 206 -3.59 2.91 -27.36
N VAL A 207 -3.32 1.68 -26.95
CA VAL A 207 -2.32 0.82 -27.58
C VAL A 207 -3.03 -0.41 -28.11
N VAL A 208 -2.73 -0.79 -29.35
CA VAL A 208 -3.23 -2.04 -29.93
C VAL A 208 -2.24 -3.14 -29.57
N LEU A 209 -2.71 -4.15 -28.85
CA LEU A 209 -1.92 -5.33 -28.48
C LEU A 209 -2.75 -6.56 -28.81
N ASP A 210 -2.15 -7.48 -29.57
CA ASP A 210 -2.81 -8.70 -30.04
C ASP A 210 -4.14 -8.46 -30.77
N GLY A 211 -4.29 -7.29 -31.41
CA GLY A 211 -5.48 -6.89 -32.16
C GLY A 211 -6.57 -6.20 -31.32
N GLU A 212 -6.37 -6.07 -30.01
CA GLU A 212 -7.31 -5.44 -29.08
C GLU A 212 -6.84 -4.06 -28.62
N ASP A 213 -7.81 -3.17 -28.42
CA ASP A 213 -7.59 -1.82 -27.95
C ASP A 213 -7.43 -1.78 -26.43
N ALA A 214 -6.25 -1.38 -25.93
CA ALA A 214 -6.00 -1.18 -24.50
C ALA A 214 -5.76 0.30 -24.16
N TYR A 215 -6.47 0.79 -23.14
CA TYR A 215 -6.30 2.13 -22.59
C TYR A 215 -5.24 2.08 -21.48
N ILE A 216 -4.13 2.80 -21.65
CA ILE A 216 -2.97 2.79 -20.73
C ILE A 216 -2.66 4.22 -20.29
N GLY A 217 -2.03 4.46 -19.14
CA GLY A 217 -1.76 5.82 -18.67
C GLY A 217 -2.79 6.34 -17.67
N TYR A 218 -2.75 7.63 -17.34
CA TYR A 218 -3.49 8.16 -16.19
C TYR A 218 -4.95 8.53 -16.46
N LEU A 219 -5.36 8.60 -17.73
CA LEU A 219 -6.76 8.81 -18.12
C LEU A 219 -7.59 7.51 -18.17
N ASN A 220 -7.04 6.38 -17.74
CA ASN A 220 -7.70 5.08 -17.82
C ASN A 220 -8.83 4.85 -16.78
N GLY A 221 -9.17 5.85 -15.98
CA GLY A 221 -10.26 5.79 -15.00
C GLY A 221 -9.98 4.93 -13.76
N MET A 222 -8.74 4.51 -13.53
CA MET A 222 -8.37 3.83 -12.28
C MET A 222 -8.51 4.75 -11.07
N VAL A 223 -9.00 4.19 -9.97
CA VAL A 223 -9.20 4.89 -8.70
C VAL A 223 -7.95 5.67 -8.25
N LEU A 224 -6.75 5.08 -8.35
CA LEU A 224 -5.51 5.74 -7.97
C LEU A 224 -5.16 6.95 -8.85
N ASN A 225 -5.57 6.94 -10.12
CA ASN A 225 -5.30 8.02 -11.06
C ASN A 225 -6.35 9.14 -10.98
N SER A 226 -7.58 8.77 -10.61
CA SER A 226 -8.69 9.71 -10.36
C SER A 226 -8.76 10.19 -8.91
N LEU A 227 -7.81 9.80 -8.06
CA LEU A 227 -7.72 10.27 -6.67
C LEU A 227 -7.55 11.79 -6.65
N GLU A 228 -8.51 12.47 -6.04
CA GLU A 228 -8.53 13.92 -5.90
C GLU A 228 -7.70 14.39 -4.71
N TYR A 229 -6.89 15.43 -4.92
CA TYR A 229 -6.08 16.09 -3.91
C TYR A 229 -6.01 17.59 -4.21
N GLU A 230 -5.78 18.41 -3.19
CA GLU A 230 -5.79 19.87 -3.31
C GLU A 230 -4.38 20.45 -3.38
N VAL A 231 -4.15 21.39 -4.30
CA VAL A 231 -2.95 22.24 -4.34
C VAL A 231 -3.43 23.67 -4.56
N ASP A 232 -3.02 24.59 -3.69
CA ASP A 232 -3.38 26.02 -3.77
C ASP A 232 -4.89 26.30 -3.92
N GLY A 233 -5.74 25.49 -3.26
CA GLY A 233 -7.19 25.64 -3.30
C GLY A 233 -7.88 25.07 -4.54
N GLU A 234 -7.13 24.45 -5.45
CA GLU A 234 -7.65 23.77 -6.64
C GLU A 234 -7.55 22.24 -6.50
N LEU A 235 -8.57 21.52 -6.99
CA LEU A 235 -8.59 20.06 -6.99
C LEU A 235 -7.93 19.49 -8.23
N PHE A 236 -7.00 18.57 -8.00
CA PHE A 236 -6.26 17.85 -9.03
C PHE A 236 -6.34 16.34 -8.82
N SER A 237 -6.02 15.62 -9.87
CA SER A 237 -5.77 14.18 -9.86
C SER A 237 -4.62 13.89 -10.84
N LEU A 238 -4.08 12.67 -10.86
CA LEU A 238 -3.10 12.30 -11.90
C LEU A 238 -3.69 12.44 -13.32
N ALA A 239 -5.00 12.33 -13.46
CA ALA A 239 -5.72 12.49 -14.72
C ALA A 239 -5.90 13.96 -15.15
N THR A 240 -5.87 14.92 -14.21
CA THR A 240 -6.23 16.33 -14.48
C THR A 240 -5.12 17.34 -14.22
N ALA A 241 -4.08 16.98 -13.44
CA ALA A 241 -2.93 17.84 -13.20
C ALA A 241 -2.20 18.16 -14.50
N LYS A 242 -1.76 19.41 -14.66
CA LYS A 242 -1.00 19.86 -15.84
C LYS A 242 0.51 19.69 -15.67
N GLU A 243 0.96 19.63 -14.42
CA GLU A 243 2.34 19.44 -14.02
C GLU A 243 2.42 18.41 -12.90
N TRP A 244 3.64 17.96 -12.63
CA TRP A 244 3.91 16.99 -11.58
C TRP A 244 5.21 17.33 -10.87
N ASN A 245 5.08 18.01 -9.74
CA ASN A 245 6.16 18.53 -8.91
C ASN A 245 5.99 18.11 -7.45
N GLU A 246 6.87 18.58 -6.57
CA GLU A 246 6.88 18.27 -5.13
C GLU A 246 5.56 18.59 -4.44
N LEU A 247 4.87 19.67 -4.83
CA LEU A 247 3.59 20.10 -4.23
C LEU A 247 2.50 19.07 -4.51
N HIS A 248 2.37 18.63 -5.77
CA HIS A 248 1.39 17.61 -6.14
C HIS A 248 1.70 16.25 -5.48
N ILE A 249 2.98 15.85 -5.42
CA ILE A 249 3.38 14.59 -4.77
C ILE A 249 3.05 14.64 -3.27
N HIS A 250 3.36 15.74 -2.59
CA HIS A 250 3.11 15.90 -1.17
C HIS A 250 1.60 15.92 -0.86
N ALA A 251 0.82 16.71 -1.59
CA ALA A 251 -0.63 16.79 -1.41
C ALA A 251 -1.32 15.43 -1.63
N ARG A 252 -0.96 14.73 -2.71
CA ARG A 252 -1.48 13.38 -2.98
C ARG A 252 -1.06 12.37 -1.91
N THR A 253 0.17 12.49 -1.37
CA THR A 253 0.65 11.65 -0.26
C THR A 253 -0.26 11.82 0.96
N GLY A 254 -0.62 13.06 1.33
CA GLY A 254 -1.50 13.33 2.47
C GLY A 254 -2.87 12.63 2.38
N VAL A 255 -3.52 12.69 1.21
CA VAL A 255 -4.81 12.02 0.97
C VAL A 255 -4.71 10.49 1.11
N LEU A 256 -3.64 9.90 0.57
CA LEU A 256 -3.38 8.47 0.69
C LEU A 256 -3.11 8.05 2.14
N ILE A 257 -2.35 8.84 2.89
CA ILE A 257 -2.07 8.59 4.31
C ILE A 257 -3.36 8.56 5.11
N GLU A 258 -4.22 9.56 4.98
CA GLU A 258 -5.46 9.60 5.75
C GLU A 258 -6.38 8.42 5.42
N SER A 259 -6.36 7.95 4.18
CA SER A 259 -7.08 6.73 3.78
C SER A 259 -6.48 5.46 4.38
N ILE A 260 -5.14 5.34 4.40
CA ILE A 260 -4.43 4.18 4.94
C ILE A 260 -4.55 4.14 6.48
N MET A 261 -4.43 5.27 7.17
CA MET A 261 -4.59 5.35 8.62
C MET A 261 -5.99 4.89 9.06
N LYS A 262 -7.04 5.23 8.28
CA LYS A 262 -8.41 4.75 8.52
C LYS A 262 -8.59 3.26 8.23
N ALA A 263 -7.87 2.74 7.24
CA ALA A 263 -7.98 1.34 6.82
C ALA A 263 -7.28 0.37 7.79
N PHE A 264 -6.23 0.82 8.50
CA PHE A 264 -5.41 -0.03 9.36
C PHE A 264 -5.32 0.49 10.81
N PRO A 265 -6.46 0.56 11.54
CA PRO A 265 -6.47 0.98 12.94
C PRO A 265 -5.90 -0.09 13.87
N ILE A 266 -5.39 0.31 15.04
CA ILE A 266 -4.96 -0.61 16.09
C ILE A 266 -5.49 -0.25 17.47
#